data_AF-K1RX49-F1
#
_entry.id   AF-K1RX49-F1
#
_cell.length_a   1.000
_cell.length_b   1.000
_cell.length_c   1.000
_cell.angle_alpha   90.00
_cell.angle_beta   90.00
_cell.angle_gamma   90.00
#
_symmetry.space_group_name_H-M   'P 1'
#
loop_
_entity.id
_entity.type
_entity.pdbx_description
1 polymer ?
#
loop_
_entity_poly.entity_id
_entity_poly.type
_entity_poly.pdbx_seq_one_letter_code
_entity_poly.pdbx_strand_id
1 'polypeptide(L)' 'MPNQSQKPVDIGGQAVLEGVMMKGPDAIAITVRRPDKTMVVDYKKSEPLSKKHKWMG' A
#
# COMPACT_ATOMS: atom_id res chain seq x y z
N MET A 1 -13.54 25.39 -8.74
CA MET A 1 -13.21 24.10 -9.38
C MET A 1 -14.35 23.14 -9.07
N PRO A 2 -15.04 22.55 -10.07
CA PRO A 2 -16.27 21.82 -9.79
C PRO A 2 -15.96 20.54 -9.02
N ASN A 3 -16.76 20.32 -7.99
CA ASN A 3 -16.80 19.13 -7.14
C ASN A 3 -17.31 17.96 -7.99
N GLN A 4 -16.42 17.27 -8.72
CA GLN A 4 -16.79 16.06 -9.47
C GLN A 4 -17.01 14.91 -8.47
N SER A 5 -18.24 14.43 -8.36
CA SER A 5 -18.54 13.21 -7.62
C SER A 5 -17.78 12.05 -8.28
N GLN A 6 -16.73 11.57 -7.60
CA GLN A 6 -15.86 10.51 -8.09
C GLN A 6 -16.65 9.21 -8.23
N LYS A 7 -16.71 8.64 -9.44
CA LYS A 7 -17.30 7.31 -9.64
C LYS A 7 -16.39 6.24 -9.04
N PRO A 8 -16.91 5.28 -8.25
CA PRO A 8 -16.13 4.12 -7.82
C PRO A 8 -15.59 3.38 -9.04
N VAL A 9 -14.32 2.98 -9.00
CA VAL A 9 -13.70 2.15 -10.05
C VAL A 9 -13.73 0.70 -9.61
N ASP A 10 -14.22 -0.18 -10.48
CA ASP A 10 -14.37 -1.63 -10.21
C ASP A 10 -13.04 -2.39 -10.39
N ILE A 11 -11.95 -1.89 -9.80
CA ILE A 11 -10.66 -2.57 -9.90
C ILE A 11 -10.51 -3.51 -8.70
N GLY A 12 -10.57 -4.82 -8.96
CA GLY A 12 -10.32 -5.88 -7.99
C GLY A 12 -8.83 -6.24 -7.88
N GLY A 13 -8.38 -6.55 -6.66
CA GLY A 13 -6.96 -6.68 -6.34
C GLY A 13 -6.31 -5.31 -6.10
N GLN A 14 -5.18 -5.27 -5.40
CA GLN A 14 -4.50 -4.03 -5.02
C GLN A 14 -3.90 -3.33 -6.26
N ALA A 15 -4.74 -2.72 -7.09
CA ALA A 15 -4.33 -2.00 -8.28
C ALA A 15 -3.94 -0.57 -7.90
N VAL A 16 -2.65 -0.27 -8.08
CA VAL A 16 -2.07 1.04 -7.85
C VAL A 16 -2.05 1.77 -9.19
N LEU A 17 -2.91 2.80 -9.35
CA LEU A 17 -2.89 3.63 -10.58
C LEU A 17 -1.64 4.51 -10.61
N GLU A 18 -1.28 5.11 -9.48
CA GLU A 18 0.01 5.76 -9.23
C GLU A 18 0.33 5.69 -7.73
N GLY A 19 1.42 5.01 -7.39
CA GLY A 19 1.80 4.78 -6.01
C GLY A 19 3.10 3.98 -5.91
N VAL A 20 3.67 3.96 -4.71
CA VAL A 20 4.96 3.31 -4.43
C VAL A 20 4.77 2.28 -3.33
N MET A 21 5.40 1.13 -3.52
CA MET A 21 5.61 0.13 -2.46
C MET A 21 7.04 0.24 -1.94
N MET A 22 7.18 0.35 -0.62
CA MET A 22 8.45 0.34 0.09
C MET A 22 8.51 -0.90 0.98
N LYS A 23 9.51 -1.75 0.78
CA LYS A 23 9.79 -2.93 1.61
C LYS A 23 10.98 -2.64 2.52
N GLY A 24 10.73 -2.62 3.82
CA GLY A 24 11.76 -2.60 4.86
C GLY A 24 11.96 -3.97 5.51
N PRO A 25 12.97 -4.11 6.38
CA PRO A 25 13.24 -5.35 7.10
C PRO A 25 12.04 -5.82 7.94
N ASP A 26 11.31 -4.89 8.55
CA ASP A 26 10.26 -5.18 9.53
C ASP A 26 8.85 -4.73 9.07
N ALA A 27 8.71 -4.20 7.86
CA ALA A 27 7.44 -3.67 7.38
C ALA A 27 7.35 -3.54 5.86
N ILE A 28 6.12 -3.40 5.38
CA ILE A 28 5.77 -2.96 4.03
C ILE A 28 4.91 -1.72 4.16
N ALA A 29 5.22 -0.68 3.39
CA ALA A 29 4.40 0.51 3.26
C ALA A 29 3.99 0.69 1.80
N ILE A 30 2.71 0.95 1.56
CA ILE A 30 2.15 1.17 0.23
C ILE A 30 1.46 2.53 0.27
N THR A 31 1.83 3.42 -0.64
CA THR A 31 1.24 4.75 -0.73
C THR A 31 0.61 4.94 -2.09
N VAL A 32 -0.63 5.41 -2.13
CA VAL A 32 -1.34 5.71 -3.39
C VAL A 32 -1.96 7.10 -3.34
N ARG A 33 -1.95 7.78 -4.49
CA ARG A 33 -2.63 9.07 -4.68
C ARG A 33 -4.08 8.83 -5.05
N ARG A 34 -5.00 9.44 -4.30
CA ARG A 34 -6.43 9.43 -4.60
C ARG A 34 -6.76 10.44 -5.70
N PRO A 35 -7.89 10.28 -6.40
CA PRO A 35 -8.35 11.25 -7.41
C PRO A 35 -8.56 12.67 -6.86
N ASP A 36 -8.89 12.80 -5.57
CA ASP A 36 -9.02 14.09 -4.85
C ASP A 36 -7.66 14.75 -4.51
N LYS A 37 -6.56 14.19 -5.02
CA LYS A 37 -5.16 14.59 -4.79
C LYS A 37 -4.66 14.38 -3.36
N THR A 38 -5.42 13.72 -2.49
CA THR A 38 -4.93 13.28 -1.19
C THR A 38 -4.13 11.98 -1.33
N MET A 39 -3.35 11.66 -0.30
CA MET A 39 -2.54 10.44 -0.24
C MET A 39 -3.11 9.51 0.82
N VAL A 40 -3.16 8.21 0.52
CA VAL A 40 -3.45 7.18 1.52
C VAL A 40 -2.27 6.23 1.61
N VAL A 41 -1.94 5.84 2.83
CA VAL A 41 -0.84 4.94 3.15
C VAL A 41 -1.40 3.71 3.85
N ASP A 42 -1.10 2.53 3.34
CA ASP A 42 -1.29 1.25 4.03
C ASP A 42 0.07 0.78 4.56
N TYR A 43 0.21 0.73 5.88
CA TYR A 43 1.42 0.28 6.57
C TYR A 43 1.16 -1.04 7.28
N LYS A 44 1.94 -2.06 6.92
CA LYS A 44 1.85 -3.40 7.49
C LYS A 44 3.19 -3.80 8.09
N LYS A 45 3.20 -4.04 9.40
CA LYS A 45 4.34 -4.71 10.05
C LYS A 45 4.49 -6.10 9.44
N SER A 46 5.72 -6.45 9.09
CA SER A 46 6.07 -7.70 8.45
C SER A 46 7.37 -8.18 9.07
N GLU A 47 7.28 -9.13 9.98
CA GLU A 47 8.47 -9.76 10.53
C GLU A 47 9.00 -10.82 9.54
N PRO A 48 10.32 -10.83 9.27
CA PRO A 48 10.94 -11.83 8.44
C PRO A 48 10.82 -13.22 9.08
N LEU A 49 10.63 -14.25 8.24
CA LEU A 49 10.48 -15.64 8.69
C LEU A 49 11.69 -16.16 9.47
N SER A 50 12.90 -15.66 9.16
CA SER A 50 14.13 -15.97 9.89
C SER A 50 14.09 -15.54 11.36
N LYS A 51 13.34 -14.48 11.71
CA LYS A 51 13.11 -14.09 13.11
C LYS A 51 12.14 -15.03 13.82
N LYS A 52 11.16 -15.59 13.09
CA LYS A 52 10.17 -16.53 13.65
C LYS A 52 10.72 -17.94 13.79
N HIS A 53 11.61 -18.34 12.89
CA HIS A 53 12.16 -19.68 12.85
C HIS A 53 13.67 -19.62 12.70
N LYS A 54 14.38 -19.92 13.79
CA LYS A 54 15.85 -19.87 13.87
C LYS A 54 16.58 -20.75 12.86
N TRP A 55 15.91 -21.73 12.26
CA TRP A 55 16.47 -22.62 11.23
C TRP A 55 16.48 -22.03 9.82
N MET A 56 15.76 -20.91 9.59
CA MET A 56 15.71 -20.20 8.30
C MET A 56 16.70 -19.04 8.21
N GLY A 57 17.60 -18.89 9.20
CA GLY A 57 18.65 -17.88 9.24
C GLY A 57 19.95 -18.36 8.62
#